data_AF-A0A9P4T9R4-F1
#
_entry.id   AF-A0A9P4T9R4-F1
#
_cell.length_a   1.000
_cell.length_b   1.000
_cell.length_c   1.000
_cell.angle_alpha   90.00
_cell.angle_beta   90.00
_cell.angle_gamma   90.00
#
_symmetry.space_group_name_H-M   'P 1'
#
loop_
_entity.id
_entity.type
_entity.pdbx_description
1 polymer ?
#
loop_
_entity_poly.entity_id
_entity_poly.type
_entity_poly.pdbx_seq_one_letter_code
_entity_poly.pdbx_strand_id
1 'polypeptide(L)'
;MKFFGIIVSATALLASGISALPLGDLGGIHPRTPSDYPINPVLAEWFNDAKTQRRLANHCNTRGGWEGWAQAEIEDELRSAFNIPHTIREVTSVYKGKELADLVLPLRPRDNGMIFELKCENAYGQKGVKIKAPVHADIAKQFAVKPEFQDYTFVALVIAFTPEADRSLTKIGMKPIPGASATVAGSHTMKIYREDYKLKSLIDEIEDLDKAMYNLFLSKSRPGSPSGTPPSSSNPTPGKTAPGKTAPGKTAPGKTAPGKTAPK
;
A
#
# COMPACT_ATOMS: atom_id res chain seq x y z
N MET A 1 11.98 -14.44 -30.95
CA MET A 1 12.90 -15.53 -30.53
C MET A 1 14.23 -15.00 -29.97
N LYS A 2 14.22 -13.96 -29.11
CA LYS A 2 15.45 -13.44 -28.44
C LYS A 2 15.48 -13.71 -26.93
N PHE A 3 14.40 -14.23 -26.35
CA PHE A 3 14.27 -14.48 -24.92
C PHE A 3 14.80 -15.85 -24.45
N PHE A 4 15.00 -16.82 -25.35
CA PHE A 4 15.50 -18.15 -24.98
C PHE A 4 17.04 -18.23 -24.84
N GLY A 5 17.78 -17.23 -25.34
CA GLY A 5 19.25 -17.26 -25.30
C GLY A 5 19.87 -16.92 -23.94
N ILE A 6 19.14 -16.21 -23.07
CA ILE A 6 19.66 -15.75 -21.77
C ILE A 6 19.59 -16.88 -20.73
N ILE A 7 18.57 -17.75 -20.81
CA ILE A 7 18.36 -18.84 -19.84
C ILE A 7 19.45 -19.92 -19.93
N VAL A 8 20.05 -20.14 -21.10
CA VAL A 8 21.07 -21.18 -21.30
C VAL A 8 22.46 -20.77 -20.76
N SER A 9 22.73 -19.47 -20.59
CA SER A 9 24.05 -19.01 -20.14
C SER A 9 24.25 -19.09 -18.62
N ALA A 10 23.17 -19.09 -17.83
CA ALA A 10 23.26 -19.20 -16.37
C ALA A 10 23.63 -20.62 -15.89
N THR A 11 23.27 -21.66 -16.65
CA THR A 11 23.52 -23.06 -16.26
C THR A 11 24.98 -23.47 -16.44
N ALA A 12 25.73 -22.80 -17.32
CA ALA A 12 27.14 -23.15 -17.58
C ALA A 12 28.12 -22.67 -16.48
N LEU A 13 27.74 -21.69 -15.66
CA LEU A 13 28.63 -21.16 -14.61
C LEU A 13 28.66 -22.03 -13.35
N LEU A 14 27.58 -22.77 -13.07
CA LEU A 14 27.44 -23.61 -11.87
C LEU A 14 28.24 -24.93 -11.93
N ALA A 15 28.78 -25.31 -13.09
CA ALA A 15 29.56 -26.54 -13.24
C ALA A 15 31.07 -26.37 -12.98
N SER A 16 31.55 -25.16 -12.65
CA SER A 16 32.98 -24.85 -12.57
C SER A 16 33.66 -25.16 -11.22
N GLY A 17 32.94 -25.68 -10.22
CA GLY A 17 33.57 -26.32 -9.05
C GLY A 17 34.54 -25.47 -8.22
N ILE A 18 34.53 -24.14 -8.37
CA ILE A 18 35.32 -23.24 -7.52
C ILE A 18 34.61 -23.16 -6.17
N SER A 19 35.05 -24.01 -5.24
CA SER A 19 34.74 -23.91 -3.83
C SER A 19 35.31 -22.60 -3.31
N ALA A 20 34.50 -21.54 -3.37
CA ALA A 20 34.75 -20.31 -2.64
C ALA A 20 34.63 -20.66 -1.15
N LEU A 21 35.75 -20.59 -0.43
CA LEU A 21 35.74 -20.53 1.02
C LEU A 21 34.73 -19.45 1.45
N PRO A 22 33.89 -19.70 2.48
CA PRO A 22 32.97 -18.68 2.94
C PRO A 22 33.80 -17.50 3.45
N LEU A 23 33.75 -16.38 2.72
CA LEU A 23 34.35 -15.10 3.10
C LEU A 23 33.83 -14.53 4.44
N GLY A 24 32.98 -15.27 5.16
CA GLY A 24 32.28 -14.86 6.38
C GLY A 24 33.13 -14.82 7.65
N ASP A 25 34.34 -15.39 7.67
CA ASP A 25 35.17 -15.46 8.89
C ASP A 25 36.18 -14.31 9.06
N LEU A 26 36.26 -13.39 8.09
CA LEU A 26 37.16 -12.23 8.16
C LEU A 26 36.47 -10.98 8.71
N GLY A 27 35.70 -11.10 9.80
CA GLY A 27 35.20 -9.96 10.58
C GLY A 27 34.67 -8.78 9.76
N GLY A 28 34.05 -9.08 8.61
CA GLY A 28 33.72 -8.10 7.60
C GLY A 28 32.67 -7.17 8.18
N ILE A 29 32.94 -5.87 8.17
CA ILE A 29 31.92 -4.87 8.47
C ILE A 29 30.90 -4.99 7.35
N HIS A 30 29.87 -5.82 7.54
CA HIS A 30 28.75 -5.90 6.63
C HIS A 30 28.15 -4.50 6.58
N PRO A 31 28.07 -3.87 5.39
CA PRO A 31 27.40 -2.59 5.27
C PRO A 31 25.98 -2.78 5.84
N ARG A 32 25.63 -1.95 6.83
CA ARG A 32 24.31 -2.01 7.42
C ARG A 32 23.30 -1.80 6.30
N THR A 33 22.37 -2.73 6.15
CA THR A 33 21.25 -2.58 5.25
C THR A 33 20.55 -1.25 5.56
N PRO A 34 20.36 -0.36 4.57
CA PRO A 34 19.66 0.90 4.80
C PRO A 34 18.26 0.65 5.38
N SER A 35 17.88 1.44 6.38
CA SER A 35 16.56 1.39 7.00
C SER A 35 15.63 2.41 6.38
N ASP A 36 14.31 2.31 6.55
CA ASP A 36 13.43 3.41 6.16
C ASP A 36 13.56 4.60 7.12
N TYR A 37 13.16 5.79 6.68
CA TYR A 37 13.11 6.95 7.56
C TYR A 37 12.17 6.70 8.75
N PRO A 38 12.53 7.14 9.97
CA PRO A 38 11.69 7.02 11.15
C PRO A 38 10.60 8.11 11.16
N ILE A 39 9.69 8.09 10.18
CA ILE A 39 8.67 9.14 10.02
C ILE A 39 7.58 9.13 11.10
N ASN A 40 7.34 7.98 11.75
CA ASN A 40 6.27 7.84 12.75
C ASN A 40 6.39 8.82 13.91
N PRO A 41 7.55 8.95 14.60
CA PRO A 41 7.70 9.94 15.66
C PRO A 41 7.50 11.38 15.16
N VAL A 42 7.99 11.73 13.97
CA VAL A 42 7.82 13.07 13.39
C VAL A 42 6.34 13.38 13.16
N LEU A 43 5.62 12.45 12.53
CA LEU A 43 4.18 12.61 12.28
C LEU A 43 3.38 12.65 13.59
N ALA A 44 3.74 11.84 14.58
CA ALA A 44 3.09 11.86 15.88
C ALA A 44 3.33 13.18 16.63
N GLU A 45 4.54 13.72 16.60
CA GLU A 45 4.87 15.02 17.20
C GLU A 45 4.08 16.15 16.52
N TRP A 46 4.15 16.25 15.19
CA TRP A 46 3.38 17.21 14.41
C TRP A 46 1.88 17.16 14.70
N PHE A 47 1.31 15.95 14.74
CA PHE A 47 -0.12 15.76 14.93
C PHE A 47 -0.60 16.11 16.34
N ASN A 48 0.29 16.03 17.33
CA ASN A 48 0.01 16.40 18.72
C ASN A 48 0.36 17.85 19.05
N ASP A 49 1.02 18.58 18.16
CA ASP A 49 1.26 20.00 18.36
C ASP A 49 -0.06 20.78 18.48
N ALA A 50 -0.14 21.62 19.51
CA ALA A 50 -1.36 22.35 19.84
C ALA A 50 -1.76 23.35 18.74
N LYS A 51 -0.80 23.93 18.02
CA LYS A 51 -1.07 24.84 16.90
C LYS A 51 -1.56 24.06 15.70
N THR A 52 -0.99 22.89 15.38
CA THR A 52 -1.48 21.96 14.36
C THR A 52 -2.91 21.51 14.66
N GLN A 53 -3.21 21.09 15.89
CA GLN A 53 -4.57 20.66 16.27
C GLN A 53 -5.63 21.75 16.07
N ARG A 54 -5.30 23.02 16.41
CA ARG A 54 -6.19 24.16 16.14
C ARG A 54 -6.42 24.38 14.64
N ARG A 55 -5.38 24.22 13.82
CA ARG A 55 -5.49 24.33 12.36
C ARG A 55 -6.31 23.19 11.77
N LEU A 56 -6.07 21.96 12.23
CA LEU A 56 -6.85 20.78 11.83
C LEU A 56 -8.34 21.00 12.05
N ALA A 57 -8.75 21.52 13.23
CA ALA A 57 -10.14 21.86 13.55
C ALA A 57 -10.82 22.75 12.50
N ASN A 58 -10.07 23.68 11.94
CA ASN A 58 -10.57 24.62 10.95
C ASN A 58 -10.61 23.97 9.56
N HIS A 59 -9.56 23.24 9.18
CA HIS A 59 -9.41 22.68 7.83
C HIS A 59 -10.29 21.46 7.56
N CYS A 60 -10.40 20.54 8.52
CA CYS A 60 -11.19 19.31 8.38
C CYS A 60 -12.69 19.59 8.19
N ASN A 61 -13.15 20.74 8.70
CA ASN A 61 -14.53 21.20 8.63
C ASN A 61 -14.82 22.06 7.38
N THR A 62 -13.89 22.16 6.44
CA THR A 62 -14.14 22.86 5.18
C THR A 62 -14.78 21.93 4.14
N ARG A 63 -15.57 22.49 3.23
CA ARG A 63 -16.08 21.74 2.06
C ARG A 63 -14.99 21.45 1.01
N GLY A 64 -13.88 22.17 1.06
CA GLY A 64 -12.74 22.01 0.13
C GLY A 64 -11.80 20.88 0.57
N GLY A 65 -11.00 20.38 -0.37
CA GLY A 65 -9.90 19.48 -0.02
C GLY A 65 -8.87 20.22 0.83
N TRP A 66 -8.53 19.68 2.00
CA TRP A 66 -7.46 20.20 2.87
C TRP A 66 -6.14 19.42 2.73
N GLU A 67 -6.13 18.45 1.81
CA GLU A 67 -4.99 17.57 1.52
C GLU A 67 -3.75 18.36 1.14
N GLY A 68 -3.86 19.35 0.25
CA GLY A 68 -2.72 20.19 -0.14
C GLY A 68 -2.10 20.98 1.02
N TRP A 69 -2.91 21.42 2.00
CA TRP A 69 -2.39 22.06 3.21
C TRP A 69 -1.67 21.04 4.10
N ALA A 70 -2.24 19.85 4.30
CA ALA A 70 -1.61 18.78 5.06
C ALA A 70 -0.28 18.33 4.43
N GLN A 71 -0.20 18.23 3.10
CA GLN A 71 1.04 17.93 2.38
C GLN A 71 2.11 18.98 2.66
N ALA A 72 1.77 20.27 2.63
CA ALA A 72 2.73 21.34 2.87
C ALA A 72 3.26 21.34 4.32
N GLU A 73 2.41 21.09 5.32
CA GLU A 73 2.85 21.04 6.72
C GLU A 73 3.69 19.77 6.98
N ILE A 74 3.25 18.60 6.50
CA ILE A 74 4.03 17.36 6.64
C ILE A 74 5.37 17.47 5.92
N GLU A 75 5.42 18.10 4.75
CA GLU A 75 6.68 18.37 4.05
C GLU A 75 7.65 19.16 4.94
N ASP A 76 7.19 20.24 5.56
CA ASP A 76 8.03 21.11 6.40
C ASP A 76 8.61 20.32 7.59
N GLU A 77 7.77 19.53 8.26
CA GLU A 77 8.17 18.70 9.40
C GLU A 77 9.19 17.62 9.01
N LEU A 78 8.94 16.89 7.91
CA LEU A 78 9.86 15.84 7.45
C LEU A 78 11.18 16.44 6.96
N ARG A 79 11.14 17.58 6.26
CA ARG A 79 12.36 18.25 5.80
C ARG A 79 13.20 18.77 6.95
N SER A 80 12.55 19.37 7.96
CA SER A 80 13.20 19.83 9.17
C SER A 80 13.84 18.66 9.93
N ALA A 81 13.05 17.61 10.23
CA ALA A 81 13.50 16.45 11.00
C ALA A 81 14.66 15.69 10.33
N PHE A 82 14.71 15.69 9.00
CA PHE A 82 15.71 14.92 8.24
C PHE A 82 16.74 15.78 7.51
N ASN A 83 16.78 17.10 7.74
CA ASN A 83 17.70 18.04 7.09
C ASN A 83 17.67 17.96 5.56
N ILE A 84 16.48 17.98 4.96
CA ILE A 84 16.31 17.91 3.49
C ILE A 84 16.19 19.33 2.90
N PRO A 85 17.16 19.78 2.10
CA PRO A 85 17.26 21.19 1.70
C PRO A 85 16.28 21.58 0.58
N HIS A 86 15.73 20.62 -0.14
CA HIS A 86 14.86 20.87 -1.30
C HIS A 86 13.42 20.46 -1.01
N THR A 87 12.49 20.97 -1.82
CA THR A 87 11.09 20.52 -1.74
C THR A 87 11.01 19.03 -2.08
N ILE A 88 10.13 18.35 -1.37
CA ILE A 88 9.86 16.92 -1.56
C ILE A 88 8.43 16.68 -2.05
N ARG A 89 7.66 17.73 -2.34
CA ARG A 89 6.23 17.67 -2.63
C ARG A 89 5.95 17.65 -4.13
N GLU A 90 4.85 17.00 -4.53
CA GLU A 90 4.32 16.99 -5.91
C GLU A 90 5.37 16.57 -6.96
N VAL A 91 6.12 15.51 -6.67
CA VAL A 91 7.25 15.07 -7.50
C VAL A 91 6.76 14.33 -8.74
N THR A 92 6.98 14.92 -9.92
CA THR A 92 6.55 14.42 -11.24
C THR A 92 7.34 13.22 -11.74
N SER A 93 8.56 13.01 -11.25
CA SER A 93 9.48 12.05 -11.83
C SER A 93 9.23 10.60 -11.40
N VAL A 94 8.39 10.36 -10.39
CA VAL A 94 8.22 9.05 -9.73
C VAL A 94 7.49 8.04 -10.60
N TYR A 95 6.44 8.46 -11.29
CA TYR A 95 5.53 7.56 -12.01
C TYR A 95 5.78 7.56 -13.51
N LYS A 96 5.49 6.44 -14.18
CA LYS A 96 5.59 6.31 -15.66
C LYS A 96 4.65 7.27 -16.41
N GLY A 97 3.61 7.81 -15.75
CA GLY A 97 2.60 8.71 -16.31
C GLY A 97 2.84 10.19 -16.01
N LYS A 98 1.76 10.99 -16.09
CA LYS A 98 1.74 12.41 -15.68
C LYS A 98 1.34 12.60 -14.22
N GLU A 99 1.27 11.51 -13.47
CA GLU A 99 0.89 11.51 -12.06
C GLU A 99 2.02 12.11 -11.22
N LEU A 100 1.65 12.66 -10.08
CA LEU A 100 2.56 13.27 -9.11
C LEU A 100 2.54 12.43 -7.84
N ALA A 101 3.71 12.15 -7.27
CA ALA A 101 3.78 11.66 -5.90
C ALA A 101 3.55 12.82 -4.94
N ASP A 102 2.79 12.61 -3.88
CA ASP A 102 2.47 13.67 -2.94
C ASP A 102 3.72 14.15 -2.20
N LEU A 103 4.53 13.21 -1.70
CA LEU A 103 5.85 13.49 -1.11
C LEU A 103 6.89 12.44 -1.54
N VAL A 104 8.17 12.81 -1.59
CA VAL A 104 9.28 11.87 -1.85
C VAL A 104 10.49 12.20 -0.96
N LEU A 105 10.78 11.34 0.02
CA LEU A 105 12.02 11.42 0.76
C LEU A 105 13.16 10.80 -0.07
N PRO A 106 14.32 11.48 -0.19
CA PRO A 106 15.40 11.03 -1.05
C PRO A 106 16.11 9.81 -0.47
N LEU A 107 16.72 8.99 -1.33
CA LEU A 107 17.64 7.94 -0.91
C LEU A 107 18.89 8.55 -0.23
N ARG A 108 19.33 7.97 0.89
CA ARG A 108 20.57 8.34 1.61
C ARG A 108 21.40 7.09 1.92
N PRO A 109 22.71 7.23 2.24
CA PRO A 109 23.55 6.08 2.55
C PRO A 109 23.05 5.18 3.69
N ARG A 110 22.22 5.72 4.60
CA ARG A 110 21.65 4.97 5.74
C ARG A 110 20.14 4.79 5.66
N ASP A 111 19.49 5.50 4.74
CA ASP A 111 18.03 5.54 4.68
C ASP A 111 17.54 5.23 3.27
N ASN A 112 16.63 4.26 3.13
CA ASN A 112 15.91 4.04 1.89
C ASN A 112 15.12 5.30 1.54
N GLY A 113 14.99 5.58 0.24
CA GLY A 113 14.04 6.58 -0.21
C GLY A 113 12.61 6.17 0.12
N MET A 114 11.69 7.14 0.22
CA MET A 114 10.28 6.84 0.47
C MET A 114 9.38 7.67 -0.43
N ILE A 115 8.38 7.04 -1.04
CA ILE A 115 7.35 7.69 -1.87
C ILE A 115 6.06 7.70 -1.07
N PHE A 116 5.38 8.83 -1.01
CA PHE A 116 4.15 8.98 -0.24
C PHE A 116 2.96 9.28 -1.15
N GLU A 117 1.85 8.64 -0.82
CA GLU A 117 0.52 9.07 -1.23
C GLU A 117 -0.30 9.37 0.02
N LEU A 118 -0.79 10.61 0.13
CA LEU A 118 -1.55 11.11 1.25
C LEU A 118 -3.02 11.22 0.87
N LYS A 119 -3.89 10.62 1.69
CA LYS A 119 -5.33 10.84 1.62
C LYS A 119 -5.83 11.50 2.90
N CYS A 120 -6.53 12.61 2.75
CA CYS A 120 -7.17 13.28 3.89
C CYS A 120 -8.69 13.11 3.83
N GLU A 121 -9.29 12.58 4.89
CA GLU A 121 -10.75 12.53 4.96
C GLU A 121 -11.35 13.94 5.05
N ASN A 122 -12.29 14.26 4.18
CA ASN A 122 -13.11 15.45 4.31
C ASN A 122 -14.45 15.14 5.02
N ALA A 123 -14.74 15.88 6.10
CA ALA A 123 -15.95 15.73 6.91
C ALA A 123 -17.28 15.86 6.11
N TYR A 124 -17.28 16.60 5.00
CA TYR A 124 -18.47 16.87 4.18
C TYR A 124 -18.49 16.06 2.87
N GLY A 125 -17.34 15.84 2.25
CA GLY A 125 -17.24 15.22 0.93
C GLY A 125 -17.16 13.69 0.93
N GLN A 126 -16.53 13.10 1.95
CA GLN A 126 -16.09 11.70 1.93
C GLN A 126 -16.40 10.93 3.22
N LYS A 127 -17.50 11.29 3.92
CA LYS A 127 -17.90 10.66 5.19
C LYS A 127 -17.76 9.13 5.13
N GLY A 128 -16.84 8.60 5.91
CA GLY A 128 -16.73 7.18 6.18
C GLY A 128 -16.26 6.31 5.01
N VAL A 129 -17.09 5.34 4.61
CA VAL A 129 -16.74 4.24 3.67
C VAL A 129 -16.20 4.72 2.32
N LYS A 130 -16.45 5.97 1.95
CA LYS A 130 -16.00 6.54 0.68
C LYS A 130 -14.49 6.76 0.62
N ILE A 131 -13.78 6.80 1.75
CA ILE A 131 -12.31 6.93 1.75
C ILE A 131 -11.59 5.69 1.23
N LYS A 132 -12.23 4.50 1.32
CA LYS A 132 -11.63 3.22 0.93
C LYS A 132 -11.23 3.20 -0.55
N ALA A 133 -12.09 3.69 -1.45
CA ALA A 133 -11.83 3.62 -2.88
C ALA A 133 -10.66 4.53 -3.31
N PRO A 134 -10.58 5.81 -2.90
CA PRO A 134 -9.41 6.66 -3.11
C PRO A 134 -8.12 6.04 -2.54
N VAL A 135 -8.16 5.52 -1.31
CA VAL A 135 -6.96 4.90 -0.69
C VAL A 135 -6.47 3.70 -1.49
N HIS A 136 -7.37 2.84 -1.97
CA HIS A 136 -6.96 1.73 -2.85
C HIS A 136 -6.41 2.21 -4.20
N ALA A 137 -6.98 3.28 -4.76
CA ALA A 137 -6.47 3.87 -6.00
C ALA A 137 -5.04 4.40 -5.81
N ASP A 138 -4.76 5.06 -4.69
CA ASP A 138 -3.43 5.55 -4.35
C ASP A 138 -2.46 4.38 -4.10
N ILE A 139 -2.86 3.35 -3.34
CA ILE A 139 -2.04 2.14 -3.15
C ILE A 139 -1.70 1.46 -4.48
N ALA A 140 -2.61 1.48 -5.46
CA ALA A 140 -2.37 0.89 -6.78
C ALA A 140 -1.32 1.65 -7.60
N LYS A 141 -1.03 2.92 -7.29
CA LYS A 141 0.03 3.69 -7.96
C LYS A 141 1.42 3.08 -7.75
N GLN A 142 1.62 2.26 -6.72
CA GLN A 142 2.89 1.54 -6.50
C GLN A 142 3.34 0.75 -7.75
N PHE A 143 2.40 0.22 -8.53
CA PHE A 143 2.69 -0.53 -9.77
C PHE A 143 3.11 0.36 -10.95
N ALA A 144 2.87 1.67 -10.85
CA ALA A 144 3.25 2.66 -11.84
C ALA A 144 4.59 3.36 -11.52
N VAL A 145 5.20 3.06 -10.36
CA VAL A 145 6.51 3.61 -9.97
C VAL A 145 7.57 3.19 -10.99
N LYS A 146 8.45 4.13 -11.35
CA LYS A 146 9.54 3.86 -12.29
C LYS A 146 10.64 3.01 -11.66
N PRO A 147 11.38 2.23 -12.47
CA PRO A 147 12.46 1.38 -11.96
C PRO A 147 13.56 2.12 -11.21
N GLU A 148 13.86 3.40 -11.51
CA GLU A 148 14.86 4.17 -10.77
C GLU A 148 14.51 4.42 -9.29
N PHE A 149 13.27 4.14 -8.88
CA PHE A 149 12.80 4.22 -7.49
C PHE A 149 12.56 2.84 -6.86
N GLN A 150 13.03 1.73 -7.46
CA GLN A 150 12.78 0.38 -6.93
C GLN A 150 13.30 0.16 -5.50
N ASP A 151 14.34 0.89 -5.10
CA ASP A 151 14.91 0.82 -3.75
C ASP A 151 14.17 1.72 -2.74
N TYR A 152 13.04 2.31 -3.15
CA TYR A 152 12.21 3.15 -2.29
C TYR A 152 11.10 2.32 -1.63
N THR A 153 10.67 2.75 -0.46
CA THR A 153 9.45 2.26 0.18
C THR A 153 8.27 3.12 -0.25
N PHE A 154 7.23 2.50 -0.79
CA PHE A 154 5.98 3.19 -1.10
C PHE A 154 5.09 3.21 0.15
N VAL A 155 4.60 4.39 0.52
CA VAL A 155 3.85 4.62 1.77
C VAL A 155 2.51 5.25 1.47
N ALA A 156 1.44 4.56 1.85
CA ALA A 156 0.10 5.13 1.86
C ALA A 156 -0.18 5.72 3.24
N LEU A 157 -0.35 7.04 3.31
CA LEU A 157 -0.73 7.77 4.51
C LEU A 157 -2.19 8.20 4.42
N VAL A 158 -2.94 8.03 5.52
CA VAL A 158 -4.33 8.48 5.57
C VAL A 158 -4.61 9.20 6.87
N ILE A 159 -5.14 10.42 6.80
CA ILE A 159 -5.64 11.14 7.98
C ILE A 159 -7.15 10.96 8.05
N ALA A 160 -7.58 10.15 9.02
CA ALA A 160 -9.00 9.87 9.27
C ALA A 160 -9.55 10.85 10.30
N PHE A 161 -10.75 11.36 10.02
CA PHE A 161 -11.44 12.35 10.83
C PHE A 161 -12.68 11.78 11.53
N THR A 162 -13.40 10.87 10.87
CA THR A 162 -14.65 10.29 11.36
C THR A 162 -14.46 8.87 11.89
N PRO A 163 -15.30 8.42 12.85
CA PRO A 163 -15.33 7.03 13.30
C PRO A 163 -15.62 6.04 12.17
N GLU A 164 -16.38 6.45 11.15
CA GLU A 164 -16.68 5.61 9.99
C GLU A 164 -15.44 5.37 9.13
N ALA A 165 -14.57 6.37 8.96
CA ALA A 165 -13.32 6.22 8.23
C ALA A 165 -12.32 5.37 9.02
N ASP A 166 -12.19 5.60 10.34
CA ASP A 166 -11.39 4.74 11.23
C ASP A 166 -11.77 3.25 11.06
N ARG A 167 -13.06 2.94 11.18
CA ARG A 167 -13.55 1.57 10.97
C ARG A 167 -13.27 1.06 9.56
N SER A 168 -13.40 1.90 8.54
CA SER A 168 -13.19 1.52 7.14
C SER A 168 -11.72 1.21 6.84
N LEU A 169 -10.79 2.03 7.35
CA LEU A 169 -9.34 1.86 7.20
C LEU A 169 -8.85 0.63 7.96
N THR A 170 -9.31 0.46 9.20
CA THR A 170 -9.02 -0.75 9.99
C THR A 170 -9.52 -2.01 9.28
N LYS A 171 -10.70 -1.97 8.65
CA LYS A 171 -11.27 -3.11 7.90
C LYS A 171 -10.45 -3.49 6.66
N ILE A 172 -9.71 -2.57 6.06
CA ILE A 172 -8.80 -2.86 4.94
C ILE A 172 -7.37 -3.18 5.39
N GLY A 173 -7.14 -3.30 6.71
CA GLY A 173 -5.87 -3.73 7.28
C GLY A 173 -4.90 -2.60 7.62
N MET A 174 -5.23 -1.35 7.30
CA MET A 174 -4.36 -0.22 7.62
C MET A 174 -4.21 -0.05 9.14
N LYS A 175 -2.99 0.30 9.57
CA LYS A 175 -2.66 0.46 10.99
C LYS A 175 -2.51 1.94 11.36
N PRO A 176 -3.08 2.38 12.49
CA PRO A 176 -2.82 3.73 12.99
C PRO A 176 -1.36 3.86 13.43
N ILE A 177 -0.74 5.01 13.17
CA ILE A 177 0.58 5.33 13.68
C ILE A 177 0.47 5.52 15.20
N PRO A 178 1.25 4.78 16.02
CA PRO A 178 1.25 4.94 17.46
C PRO A 178 1.55 6.39 17.87
N GLY A 179 0.69 6.96 18.73
CA GLY A 179 0.82 8.34 19.18
C GLY A 179 0.24 9.40 18.23
N ALA A 180 -0.01 9.11 16.95
CA ALA A 180 -0.58 10.07 16.00
C ALA A 180 -2.12 10.09 16.06
N SER A 181 -2.66 10.44 17.23
CA SER A 181 -4.10 10.52 17.49
C SER A 181 -4.41 11.75 18.32
N ALA A 182 -5.39 12.55 17.89
CA ALA A 182 -5.73 13.82 18.52
C ALA A 182 -7.25 14.03 18.59
N THR A 183 -7.74 14.51 19.73
CA THR A 183 -9.14 14.95 19.86
C THR A 183 -9.23 16.40 19.45
N VAL A 184 -9.85 16.65 18.31
CA VAL A 184 -10.00 18.01 17.78
C VAL A 184 -11.30 18.62 18.29
N ALA A 185 -11.24 19.85 18.81
CA ALA A 185 -12.38 20.50 19.45
C ALA A 185 -13.60 20.57 18.51
N GLY A 186 -14.76 20.13 19.01
CA GLY A 186 -15.99 20.04 18.21
C GLY A 186 -16.03 18.85 17.25
N SER A 187 -15.06 17.93 17.34
CA SER A 187 -14.95 16.76 16.49
C SER A 187 -14.66 15.46 17.25
N HIS A 188 -14.61 14.37 16.49
CA HIS A 188 -14.14 13.06 16.89
C HIS A 188 -12.61 13.01 16.98
N THR A 189 -12.10 11.89 17.51
CA THR A 189 -10.67 11.60 17.53
C THR A 189 -10.16 11.35 16.12
N MET A 190 -9.26 12.23 15.65
CA MET A 190 -8.54 12.05 14.40
C MET A 190 -7.36 11.11 14.59
N LYS A 191 -6.99 10.39 13.54
CA LYS A 191 -5.87 9.44 13.54
C LYS A 191 -5.13 9.47 12.20
N ILE A 192 -3.81 9.26 12.23
CA ILE A 192 -3.02 8.99 11.03
C ILE A 192 -2.84 7.47 10.88
N TYR A 193 -3.12 6.94 9.71
CA TYR A 193 -2.85 5.55 9.32
C TYR A 193 -1.69 5.50 8.34
N ARG A 194 -0.99 4.38 8.37
CA ARG A 194 0.16 4.09 7.51
C ARG A 194 0.14 2.65 7.05
N GLU A 195 0.45 2.45 5.79
CA GLU A 195 0.75 1.13 5.21
C GLU A 195 1.99 1.27 4.32
N ASP A 196 2.93 0.34 4.47
CA ASP A 196 4.21 0.34 3.75
C ASP A 196 4.24 -0.79 2.73
N TYR A 197 4.71 -0.49 1.54
CA TYR A 197 4.89 -1.43 0.44
C TYR A 197 6.33 -1.36 -0.04
N LYS A 198 7.05 -2.47 0.06
CA LYS A 198 8.35 -2.62 -0.61
C LYS A 198 8.07 -2.78 -2.10
N LEU A 199 8.64 -1.87 -2.89
CA LEU A 199 8.55 -1.95 -4.33
C LEU A 199 9.35 -3.18 -4.75
N LYS A 200 8.65 -4.18 -5.29
CA LYS A 200 9.31 -5.42 -5.70
C LYS A 200 10.35 -5.08 -6.76
N SER A 201 11.56 -5.58 -6.56
CA SER A 201 12.50 -5.63 -7.67
C SER A 201 11.98 -6.64 -8.69
N LEU A 202 12.30 -6.45 -9.97
CA LEU A 202 11.99 -7.45 -11.01
C LEU A 202 12.56 -8.84 -10.65
N ILE A 203 13.64 -8.87 -9.85
CA ILE A 203 14.26 -10.09 -9.36
C ILE A 203 13.33 -10.78 -8.35
N ASP A 204 12.70 -10.04 -7.44
CA ASP A 204 11.76 -10.58 -6.45
C ASP A 204 10.54 -11.21 -7.16
N GLU A 205 10.06 -10.59 -8.24
CA GLU A 205 8.97 -11.14 -9.06
C GLU A 205 9.38 -12.43 -9.78
N ILE A 206 10.62 -12.49 -10.28
CA ILE A 206 11.17 -13.70 -10.91
C ILE A 206 11.32 -14.82 -9.87
N GLU A 207 11.81 -14.53 -8.66
CA GLU A 207 11.93 -15.50 -7.58
C GLU A 207 10.56 -16.00 -7.10
N ASP A 208 9.57 -15.11 -6.97
CA ASP A 208 8.19 -15.48 -6.65
C ASP A 208 7.58 -16.37 -7.74
N LEU A 209 7.82 -16.03 -9.01
CA LEU A 209 7.35 -16.81 -10.15
C LEU A 209 8.05 -18.17 -10.21
N ASP A 210 9.36 -18.23 -9.99
CA ASP A 210 10.13 -19.48 -9.97
C ASP A 210 9.65 -20.38 -8.82
N LYS A 211 9.41 -19.81 -7.64
CA LYS A 211 8.83 -20.54 -6.50
C LYS A 211 7.41 -21.02 -6.78
N ALA A 212 6.59 -20.21 -7.44
CA ALA A 212 5.24 -20.61 -7.85
C ALA A 212 5.29 -21.74 -8.90
N MET A 213 6.19 -21.65 -9.87
CA MET A 213 6.42 -22.68 -10.88
C MET A 213 6.98 -23.97 -10.27
N TYR A 214 7.96 -23.86 -9.37
CA TYR A 214 8.50 -24.96 -8.59
C TYR A 214 7.38 -25.67 -7.82
N ASN A 215 6.52 -24.92 -7.13
CA ASN A 215 5.40 -25.52 -6.43
C ASN A 215 4.39 -26.18 -7.39
N LEU A 216 4.07 -25.55 -8.52
CA LEU A 216 3.09 -26.09 -9.47
C LEU A 216 3.57 -27.38 -10.15
N PHE A 217 4.86 -27.44 -10.53
CA PHE A 217 5.41 -28.52 -11.35
C PHE A 217 6.23 -29.56 -10.56
N LEU A 218 6.89 -29.17 -9.47
CA LEU A 218 7.84 -30.00 -8.73
C LEU A 218 7.36 -30.38 -7.32
N SER A 219 6.39 -29.67 -6.72
CA SER A 219 5.83 -30.10 -5.42
C SER A 219 4.85 -31.27 -5.53
N LYS A 220 4.63 -31.82 -6.73
CA LYS A 220 4.09 -33.17 -6.89
C LYS A 220 5.16 -34.21 -6.52
N SER A 221 5.48 -34.23 -5.23
CA SER A 221 5.68 -35.50 -4.54
C SER A 221 4.48 -36.36 -4.94
N ARG A 222 4.77 -37.33 -5.81
CA ARG A 222 3.92 -38.43 -6.24
C ARG A 222 2.89 -38.74 -5.15
N PRO A 223 1.58 -38.80 -5.44
CA PRO A 223 0.62 -39.31 -4.46
C PRO A 223 1.20 -40.63 -3.95
N GLY A 224 1.50 -40.69 -2.65
CA GLY A 224 2.02 -41.91 -2.05
C GLY A 224 1.10 -43.03 -2.47
N SER A 225 1.67 -44.09 -3.05
CA SER A 225 0.91 -45.27 -3.46
C SER A 225 -0.08 -45.59 -2.33
N PRO A 226 -1.39 -45.71 -2.62
CA PRO A 226 -2.37 -45.95 -1.58
C PRO A 226 -1.97 -47.23 -0.85
N SER A 227 -1.57 -47.12 0.42
CA SER A 227 -1.38 -48.32 1.23
C SER A 227 -2.75 -48.92 1.41
N GLY A 228 -2.96 -50.08 0.81
CA GLY A 228 -4.25 -50.77 0.77
C GLY A 228 -4.84 -50.87 2.17
N THR A 229 -5.95 -50.15 2.37
CA THR A 229 -6.86 -50.41 3.49
C THR A 229 -8.06 -51.16 2.90
N PRO A 230 -8.50 -52.30 3.49
CA PRO A 230 -9.57 -53.11 2.92
C PRO A 230 -10.90 -52.34 2.82
N PRO A 231 -11.77 -52.68 1.86
CA PRO A 231 -13.02 -51.98 1.64
C PRO A 231 -14.02 -52.28 2.78
N SER A 232 -14.34 -51.28 3.59
CA SER A 232 -15.52 -51.30 4.45
C SER A 232 -16.72 -50.81 3.63
N SER A 233 -17.60 -51.75 3.31
CA SER A 233 -18.88 -51.56 2.65
C SER A 233 -19.82 -50.76 3.57
N SER A 234 -20.02 -49.47 3.27
CA SER A 234 -21.24 -48.77 3.66
C SER A 234 -21.64 -47.79 2.56
N ASN A 235 -22.73 -48.12 1.88
CA ASN A 235 -23.41 -47.29 0.90
C ASN A 235 -23.99 -46.02 1.57
N PRO A 236 -23.61 -44.80 1.14
CA PRO A 236 -24.41 -43.61 1.39
C PRO A 236 -25.32 -43.36 0.19
N THR A 237 -26.62 -43.42 0.44
CA THR A 237 -27.69 -43.10 -0.51
C THR A 237 -27.57 -41.65 -1.03
N PRO A 238 -27.74 -41.38 -2.34
CA PRO A 238 -27.68 -40.02 -2.87
C PRO A 238 -28.90 -39.19 -2.47
N GLY A 239 -28.70 -38.22 -1.59
CA GLY A 239 -29.67 -37.16 -1.31
C GLY A 239 -29.78 -36.21 -2.52
N LYS A 240 -30.91 -36.27 -3.23
CA LYS A 240 -31.27 -35.31 -4.29
C LYS A 240 -31.58 -33.95 -3.65
N THR A 241 -30.72 -32.96 -3.87
CA THR A 241 -31.02 -31.56 -3.55
C THR A 241 -31.54 -30.87 -4.81
N ALA A 242 -32.79 -30.42 -4.78
CA ALA A 242 -33.42 -29.71 -5.90
C ALA A 242 -32.89 -28.25 -5.98
N PRO A 243 -32.65 -27.70 -7.19
CA PRO A 243 -32.24 -26.30 -7.34
C PRO A 243 -33.44 -25.36 -7.18
N GLY A 244 -33.40 -24.50 -6.16
CA GLY A 244 -34.35 -23.40 -5.99
C GLY A 244 -34.15 -22.31 -7.05
N LYS A 245 -35.18 -22.07 -7.87
CA LYS A 245 -35.25 -20.93 -8.80
C LYS A 245 -35.60 -19.67 -8.02
N THR A 246 -34.73 -18.67 -8.02
CA THR A 246 -35.05 -17.29 -7.60
C THR A 246 -35.29 -16.43 -8.84
N ALA A 247 -36.43 -15.75 -8.90
CA ALA A 247 -36.83 -14.88 -10.00
C ALA A 247 -36.21 -13.47 -9.84
N PRO A 248 -35.79 -12.79 -10.93
CA PRO A 248 -35.27 -11.43 -10.85
C PRO A 248 -36.40 -10.40 -10.69
N GLY A 249 -36.34 -9.58 -9.64
CA GLY A 249 -37.20 -8.43 -9.44
C GLY A 249 -36.86 -7.30 -10.42
N LYS A 250 -37.84 -6.86 -11.21
CA LYS A 250 -37.75 -5.66 -12.06
C LYS A 250 -37.90 -4.41 -11.21
N THR A 251 -36.90 -3.52 -11.23
CA THR A 251 -37.02 -2.14 -10.72
C THR A 251 -37.29 -1.19 -11.87
N ALA A 252 -38.33 -0.36 -11.75
CA ALA A 252 -38.70 0.62 -12.76
C ALA A 252 -37.84 1.91 -12.65
N PRO A 253 -37.49 2.58 -13.76
CA PRO A 253 -36.74 3.83 -13.73
C PRO A 253 -37.64 5.02 -13.34
N GLY A 254 -37.26 5.76 -12.30
CA GLY A 254 -37.87 7.03 -11.94
C GLY A 254 -37.49 8.14 -12.92
N LYS A 255 -38.50 8.79 -13.52
CA LYS A 255 -38.33 10.01 -14.33
C LYS A 255 -38.09 11.21 -13.42
N THR A 256 -36.98 11.93 -13.61
CA THR A 256 -36.74 13.24 -13.01
C THR A 256 -37.06 14.34 -14.03
N ALA A 257 -37.88 15.32 -13.64
CA ALA A 257 -38.24 16.46 -14.50
C ALA A 257 -37.18 17.57 -14.41
N PRO A 258 -36.87 18.30 -15.50
CA PRO A 258 -35.93 19.42 -15.47
C PRO A 258 -36.58 20.67 -14.85
N GLY A 259 -35.91 21.25 -13.85
CA GLY A 259 -36.26 22.55 -13.30
C GLY A 259 -35.91 23.68 -14.27
N LYS A 260 -36.90 24.52 -14.59
CA LYS A 260 -36.72 25.77 -15.33
C LYS A 260 -36.05 26.82 -14.44
N THR A 261 -34.95 27.40 -14.90
CA THR A 261 -34.37 28.63 -14.38
C THR A 261 -34.82 29.81 -15.24
N ALA A 262 -35.37 30.85 -14.61
CA ALA A 262 -35.75 32.09 -15.26
C ALA A 262 -34.54 33.04 -15.34
N PRO A 263 -34.33 33.74 -16.47
CA PRO A 263 -33.29 34.77 -16.58
C PRO A 263 -33.72 36.07 -15.89
N LYS A 264 -32.74 36.75 -15.28
CA LYS A 264 -32.84 38.14 -14.81
C LYS A 264 -32.57 39.10 -15.96
#